data_AF-A0A8H8NXM5-F1
#
_entry.id   AF-A0A8H8NXM5-F1
#
_cell.length_a   1.000
_cell.length_b   1.000
_cell.length_c   1.000
_cell.angle_alpha   90.00
_cell.angle_beta   90.00
_cell.angle_gamma   90.00
#
_symmetry.space_group_name_H-M   'P 1'
#
loop_
_entity.id
_entity.type
_entity.pdbx_description
1 polymer ?
#
loop_
_entity_poly.entity_id
_entity_poly.type
_entity_poly.pdbx_seq_one_letter_code
_entity_poly.pdbx_strand_id
1 'polypeptide(L)'
;MIANPASFAFNIPEQHTGTSSASYSFTDDGFWEQCIYRLVSHGTSSCTKGVTIYQHGTYQHQPDGSIILSPFWQDGRIQILDPCTSSNGNQISVVNQTEHIRSWRIFDGPVLRLVGEYYTPTENMTRVDEQPELLTGVVSNIS
;
A
#
# COMPACT_ATOMS: atom_id res chain seq x y z
N MET A 1 8.42 3.87 -4.26
CA MET A 1 6.94 3.88 -4.32
C MET A 1 6.46 3.20 -5.59
N ILE A 2 5.45 2.33 -5.46
CA ILE A 2 4.93 1.44 -6.52
C ILE A 2 3.64 2.02 -7.16
N ALA A 3 3.09 3.09 -6.61
CA ALA A 3 1.87 3.75 -7.07
C ALA A 3 2.13 5.23 -7.39
N ASN A 4 1.53 5.74 -8.46
CA ASN A 4 1.46 7.16 -8.79
C ASN A 4 -0.03 7.58 -8.75
N PRO A 5 -0.47 8.26 -7.68
CA PRO A 5 -1.86 8.65 -7.49
C PRO A 5 -2.32 9.71 -8.49
N ALA A 6 -1.44 10.60 -8.94
CA ALA A 6 -1.77 11.64 -9.92
C ALA A 6 -2.13 11.08 -11.30
N SER A 7 -1.59 9.92 -11.66
CA SER A 7 -1.85 9.24 -12.94
C SER A 7 -2.66 7.96 -12.80
N PHE A 8 -3.10 7.62 -11.59
CA PHE A 8 -3.77 6.35 -11.25
C PHE A 8 -3.04 5.12 -11.80
N ALA A 9 -1.71 5.16 -11.74
CA ALA A 9 -0.86 4.12 -12.29
C ALA A 9 -0.11 3.39 -11.17
N PHE A 10 0.17 2.12 -11.39
CA PHE A 10 1.08 1.34 -10.55
C PHE A 10 2.28 0.93 -11.39
N ASN A 11 3.47 1.29 -10.91
CA ASN A 11 4.75 0.96 -11.51
C ASN A 11 5.48 0.02 -10.55
N ILE A 12 5.28 -1.27 -10.75
CA ILE A 12 5.95 -2.31 -9.97
C ILE A 12 7.24 -2.64 -10.72
N PRO A 13 8.43 -2.31 -10.20
CA PRO A 13 9.66 -2.68 -10.88
C PRO A 13 9.74 -4.20 -11.00
N GLU A 14 10.21 -4.69 -12.14
CA GLU A 14 10.28 -6.13 -12.45
C GLU A 14 10.98 -6.91 -11.34
N GLN A 15 12.01 -6.33 -10.73
CA GLN A 15 12.80 -6.89 -9.63
C GLN A 15 11.96 -7.15 -8.36
N HIS A 16 10.85 -6.45 -8.19
CA HIS A 16 9.94 -6.59 -7.05
C HIS A 16 8.70 -7.43 -7.34
N THR A 17 8.50 -7.87 -8.59
CA THR A 17 7.37 -8.75 -8.94
C THR A 17 7.51 -10.17 -8.36
N GLY A 18 8.72 -10.56 -7.94
CA GLY A 18 8.98 -11.87 -7.34
C GLY A 18 8.63 -12.01 -5.86
N THR A 19 8.21 -10.95 -5.16
CA THR A 19 7.98 -10.98 -3.71
C THR A 19 6.90 -9.98 -3.30
N SER A 20 6.09 -10.33 -2.29
CA SER A 20 5.11 -9.38 -1.75
C SER A 20 5.81 -8.26 -0.97
N SER A 21 5.22 -7.07 -0.96
CA SER A 21 5.76 -5.92 -0.21
C SER A 21 4.64 -5.04 0.30
N ALA A 22 4.84 -4.37 1.42
CA ALA A 22 3.91 -3.37 1.93
C ALA A 22 4.67 -2.20 2.54
N SER A 23 4.10 -1.01 2.43
CA SER A 23 4.58 0.21 3.08
C SER A 23 3.40 0.97 3.65
N TYR A 24 3.60 1.49 4.85
CA TYR A 24 2.65 2.36 5.55
C TYR A 24 3.37 3.64 5.95
N SER A 25 2.66 4.75 5.85
CA SER A 25 3.12 6.07 6.26
C SER A 25 2.07 6.66 7.19
N PHE A 26 2.52 7.30 8.28
CA PHE A 26 1.66 7.97 9.25
C PHE A 26 2.27 9.32 9.59
N THR A 27 1.45 10.35 9.64
CA THR A 27 1.86 11.73 9.92
C THR A 27 1.26 12.21 11.23
N ASP A 28 1.98 13.09 11.96
CA ASP A 28 1.52 13.58 13.27
C ASP A 28 0.22 14.42 13.19
N ASP A 29 -0.13 14.93 12.00
CA ASP A 29 -1.39 15.64 11.73
C ASP A 29 -2.57 14.70 11.39
N GLY A 30 -2.39 13.38 11.52
CA GLY A 30 -3.47 12.40 11.50
C GLY A 30 -3.75 11.78 10.13
N PHE A 31 -2.83 11.91 9.17
CA PHE A 31 -2.96 11.28 7.85
C PHE A 31 -2.18 9.97 7.77
N TRP A 32 -2.66 9.12 6.87
CA TRP A 32 -2.09 7.82 6.60
C TRP A 32 -2.08 7.54 5.10
N GLU A 33 -1.05 6.82 4.66
CA GLU A 33 -0.99 6.22 3.33
C GLU A 33 -0.55 4.75 3.44
N GLN A 34 -1.09 3.91 2.56
CA GLN A 34 -0.61 2.55 2.34
C GLN A 34 -0.35 2.26 0.88
N CYS A 35 0.65 1.43 0.65
CA CYS A 35 0.85 0.74 -0.62
C CYS A 35 1.18 -0.72 -0.34
N ILE A 36 0.38 -1.64 -0.88
CA ILE A 36 0.53 -3.07 -0.66
C ILE A 36 0.60 -3.72 -2.03
N TYR A 37 1.65 -4.48 -2.29
CA TYR A 37 1.73 -5.43 -3.39
C TYR A 37 1.72 -6.84 -2.83
N ARG A 38 0.74 -7.64 -3.25
CA ARG A 38 0.66 -9.05 -2.90
C ARG A 38 0.81 -9.89 -4.16
N LEU A 39 1.87 -10.67 -4.18
CA LEU A 39 2.11 -11.70 -5.19
C LEU A 39 1.08 -12.82 -5.01
N VAL A 40 0.28 -13.08 -6.05
CA VAL A 40 -0.74 -14.14 -6.06
C VAL A 40 -0.16 -15.44 -6.60
N SER A 41 0.60 -15.36 -7.70
CA SER A 41 1.29 -16.51 -8.28
C SER A 41 2.52 -16.08 -9.06
N HIS A 42 3.62 -16.80 -8.85
CA HIS A 42 4.85 -16.64 -9.62
C HIS A 42 4.82 -17.58 -10.83
N GLY A 43 4.44 -17.04 -12.00
CA GLY A 43 4.54 -17.75 -13.28
C GLY A 43 5.97 -17.68 -13.84
N THR A 44 6.13 -17.85 -15.16
CA THR A 44 7.31 -17.29 -15.84
C THR A 44 7.39 -15.79 -15.59
N SER A 45 8.56 -15.15 -15.72
CA SER A 45 8.71 -13.70 -15.45
C SER A 45 7.65 -12.82 -16.16
N SER A 46 7.19 -13.25 -17.34
CA SER A 46 6.13 -12.62 -18.11
C SER A 46 4.69 -12.88 -17.64
N CYS A 47 4.46 -13.81 -16.72
CA CYS A 47 3.15 -14.30 -16.27
C CYS A 47 2.89 -14.11 -14.77
N THR A 48 3.66 -13.27 -14.10
CA THR A 48 3.48 -13.01 -12.67
C THR A 48 2.13 -12.33 -12.40
N LYS A 49 1.35 -12.89 -11.47
CA LYS A 49 0.05 -12.35 -11.07
C LYS A 49 0.15 -11.68 -9.71
N GLY A 50 -0.43 -10.50 -9.57
CA GLY A 50 -0.40 -9.78 -8.31
C GLY A 50 -1.56 -8.82 -8.14
N VAL A 51 -1.78 -8.44 -6.89
CA VAL A 51 -2.75 -7.40 -6.51
C VAL A 51 -1.98 -6.26 -5.86
N THR A 52 -2.20 -5.05 -6.34
CA THR A 52 -1.64 -3.83 -5.76
C THR A 52 -2.76 -2.97 -5.21
N ILE A 53 -2.63 -2.51 -3.97
CA ILE A 53 -3.60 -1.64 -3.30
C ILE A 53 -2.86 -0.39 -2.88
N TYR A 54 -3.47 0.75 -3.16
CA TYR A 54 -3.05 2.04 -2.62
C TYR A 54 -4.27 2.76 -2.05
N GLN A 55 -4.14 3.30 -0.85
CA GLN A 55 -5.15 4.15 -0.21
C GLN A 55 -4.44 5.22 0.62
N HIS A 56 -4.95 6.44 0.59
CA HIS A 56 -4.67 7.45 1.60
C HIS A 56 -5.92 7.83 2.38
N GLY A 57 -5.73 8.48 3.52
CA GLY A 57 -6.82 9.02 4.31
C GLY A 57 -6.35 9.48 5.68
N THR A 58 -7.21 9.35 6.68
CA THR A 58 -6.90 9.65 8.08
C THR A 58 -6.78 8.39 8.91
N TYR A 59 -6.08 8.50 10.03
CA TYR A 59 -6.07 7.46 11.06
C TYR A 59 -6.53 8.00 12.41
N GLN A 60 -7.15 7.12 13.21
CA GLN A 60 -7.59 7.45 14.56
C GLN A 60 -7.26 6.33 15.54
N HIS A 61 -6.59 6.69 16.64
CA HIS A 61 -6.41 5.81 17.79
C HIS A 61 -7.72 5.64 18.54
N GLN A 62 -8.06 4.39 18.84
CA GLN A 62 -9.24 4.04 19.62
C GLN A 62 -8.87 3.81 21.10
N PRO A 63 -9.82 3.96 22.04
CA PRO A 63 -9.58 3.73 23.47
C PRO A 63 -9.11 2.31 23.81
N ASP A 64 -9.40 1.32 22.95
CA ASP A 64 -8.97 -0.06 23.10
C ASP A 64 -7.54 -0.33 22.57
N GLY A 65 -6.84 0.70 22.09
CA GLY A 65 -5.49 0.62 21.53
C GLY A 65 -5.44 0.24 20.05
N SER A 66 -6.59 -0.02 19.42
CA SER A 66 -6.67 -0.24 17.97
C SER A 66 -6.54 1.07 17.17
N ILE A 67 -6.28 0.95 15.87
CA ILE A 67 -6.27 2.09 14.93
C ILE A 67 -7.34 1.83 13.86
N ILE A 68 -8.12 2.87 13.55
CA ILE A 68 -9.03 2.89 12.40
C ILE A 68 -8.39 3.72 11.30
N LEU A 69 -8.29 3.16 10.09
CA LEU A 69 -7.78 3.83 8.89
C LEU A 69 -8.99 4.15 7.99
N SER A 70 -9.28 5.45 7.82
CA SER A 70 -10.43 5.94 7.07
C SER A 70 -9.97 6.58 5.76
N PRO A 71 -10.21 5.94 4.61
CA PRO A 71 -9.75 6.47 3.33
C PRO A 71 -10.48 7.77 2.94
N PHE A 72 -9.79 8.63 2.18
CA PHE A 72 -10.49 9.67 1.44
C PHE A 72 -11.18 9.07 0.21
N TRP A 73 -12.46 9.37 0.09
CA TRP A 73 -13.30 8.88 -0.98
C TRP A 73 -12.68 9.23 -2.35
N GLN A 74 -12.68 8.25 -3.26
CA GLN A 74 -12.15 8.33 -4.64
C GLN A 74 -10.63 8.38 -4.83
N ASP A 75 -9.82 8.39 -3.77
CA ASP A 75 -8.35 8.38 -3.94
C ASP A 75 -7.78 6.96 -4.09
N GLY A 76 -8.32 6.01 -3.34
CA GLY A 76 -7.81 4.64 -3.33
C GLY A 76 -7.90 3.94 -4.69
N ARG A 77 -6.86 3.19 -5.06
CA ARG A 77 -6.80 2.35 -6.26
C ARG A 77 -6.45 0.91 -5.91
N ILE A 78 -7.09 -0.03 -6.58
CA ILE A 78 -6.70 -1.43 -6.59
C ILE A 78 -6.40 -1.85 -8.03
N GLN A 79 -5.25 -2.50 -8.22
CA GLN A 79 -4.84 -3.09 -9.49
C GLN A 79 -4.79 -4.61 -9.35
N ILE A 80 -5.37 -5.29 -10.32
CA ILE A 80 -5.21 -6.73 -10.52
C ILE A 80 -4.39 -6.91 -11.80
N LEU A 81 -3.19 -7.45 -11.64
CA LEU A 81 -2.27 -7.76 -12.73
C LEU A 81 -2.29 -9.27 -12.96
N ASP A 82 -2.71 -9.67 -14.17
CA ASP A 82 -2.72 -11.04 -14.66
C ASP A 82 -2.39 -11.07 -16.17
N PRO A 83 -1.10 -10.90 -16.53
CA PRO A 83 -0.67 -10.62 -17.89
C PRO A 83 -0.85 -11.80 -18.86
N CYS A 84 -1.10 -13.01 -18.35
CA CYS A 84 -1.22 -14.23 -19.17
C CYS A 84 -2.67 -14.67 -19.42
N THR A 85 -3.63 -13.84 -19.04
CA THR A 85 -5.04 -14.03 -19.39
C THR A 85 -5.35 -13.24 -20.66
N SER A 86 -5.94 -13.90 -21.66
CA SER A 86 -6.12 -13.40 -23.04
C SER A 86 -7.04 -12.18 -23.20
N SER A 87 -7.52 -11.61 -22.10
CA SER A 87 -8.43 -10.47 -22.06
C SER A 87 -8.08 -9.57 -20.87
N ASN A 88 -7.53 -8.39 -21.13
CA ASN A 88 -7.30 -7.31 -20.16
C ASN A 88 -6.56 -7.72 -18.88
N GLY A 89 -5.33 -8.22 -19.03
CA GLY A 89 -4.47 -8.65 -17.93
C GLY A 89 -3.98 -7.55 -16.97
N ASN A 90 -4.50 -6.32 -17.06
CA ASN A 90 -4.26 -5.24 -16.12
C ASN A 90 -5.57 -4.49 -15.90
N GLN A 91 -6.15 -4.62 -14.72
CA GLN A 91 -7.41 -4.00 -14.35
C GLN A 91 -7.19 -3.08 -13.16
N ILE A 92 -7.59 -1.81 -13.29
CA ILE A 92 -7.52 -0.83 -12.21
C ILE A 92 -8.93 -0.41 -11.85
N SER A 93 -9.24 -0.34 -10.56
CA SER A 93 -10.53 0.07 -10.02
C SER A 93 -10.35 0.94 -8.79
N VAL A 94 -11.39 1.71 -8.45
CA VAL A 94 -11.43 2.52 -7.22
C VAL A 94 -11.64 1.60 -6.03
N VAL A 95 -10.96 1.89 -4.92
CA VAL A 95 -11.19 1.22 -3.62
C VAL A 95 -11.40 2.28 -2.53
N ASN A 96 -12.34 2.01 -1.64
CA ASN A 96 -12.63 2.86 -0.48
C ASN A 96 -12.91 1.95 0.73
N GLN A 97 -11.88 1.24 1.17
CA GLN A 97 -11.96 0.28 2.26
C GLN A 97 -11.46 0.92 3.56
N THR A 98 -12.32 1.01 4.57
CA THR A 98 -11.90 1.32 5.94
C THR A 98 -11.19 0.10 6.53
N GLU A 99 -10.03 0.30 7.16
CA GLU A 99 -9.28 -0.77 7.80
C GLU A 99 -9.31 -0.65 9.33
N HIS A 100 -9.42 -1.81 9.99
CA HIS A 100 -9.28 -1.91 11.44
C HIS A 100 -7.97 -2.63 11.79
N ILE A 101 -7.03 -1.88 12.31
CA ILE A 101 -5.78 -2.39 12.85
C ILE A 101 -6.01 -2.70 14.33
N ARG A 102 -6.35 -3.97 14.60
CA ARG A 102 -6.66 -4.48 15.95
C ARG A 102 -5.52 -4.29 16.94
N SER A 103 -4.27 -4.42 16.49
CA SER A 103 -3.11 -4.09 17.32
C SER A 103 -1.90 -3.72 16.46
N TRP A 104 -0.99 -2.94 17.04
CA TRP A 104 0.25 -2.52 16.41
C TRP A 104 1.36 -2.42 17.44
N ARG A 105 2.62 -2.59 17.02
CA ARG A 105 3.81 -2.42 17.87
C ARG A 105 4.97 -1.86 17.08
N ILE A 106 5.76 -1.03 17.77
CA ILE A 106 7.10 -0.63 17.33
C ILE A 106 8.11 -1.38 18.19
N PHE A 107 9.05 -2.09 17.56
CA PHE A 107 10.15 -2.79 18.24
C PHE A 107 11.46 -2.00 18.19
N ASP A 108 12.42 -2.42 19.01
CA ASP A 108 13.81 -1.96 18.95
C ASP A 108 14.38 -2.21 17.54
N GLY A 109 14.90 -1.15 16.89
CA GLY A 109 15.39 -1.22 15.50
C GLY A 109 14.39 -0.68 14.46
N PRO A 110 13.79 0.49 14.73
CA PRO A 110 12.43 0.93 14.34
C PRO A 110 11.67 -0.01 13.40
N VAL A 111 11.14 -1.10 13.96
CA VAL A 111 10.32 -2.07 13.22
C VAL A 111 8.85 -1.91 13.60
N LEU A 112 7.98 -1.67 12.61
CA LEU A 112 6.54 -1.65 12.77
C LEU A 112 5.95 -3.03 12.48
N ARG A 113 5.06 -3.50 13.35
CA ARG A 113 4.19 -4.65 13.08
C ARG A 113 2.74 -4.27 13.29
N LEU A 114 1.91 -4.64 12.32
CA LEU A 114 0.47 -4.41 12.32
C LEU A 114 -0.27 -5.75 12.39
N VAL A 115 -1.45 -5.75 13.01
CA VAL A 115 -2.37 -6.88 13.01
C VAL A 115 -3.76 -6.36 12.66
N GLY A 116 -4.22 -6.65 11.45
CA GLY A 116 -5.52 -6.23 10.92
C GLY A 116 -6.28 -7.38 10.27
N GLU A 117 -7.30 -7.06 9.48
CA GLU A 117 -8.25 -8.05 8.91
C GLU A 117 -8.04 -8.34 7.43
N TYR A 118 -7.75 -7.32 6.63
CA TYR A 118 -7.75 -7.42 5.17
C TYR A 118 -6.35 -7.78 4.63
N TYR A 119 -5.74 -6.87 3.89
CA TYR A 119 -4.41 -7.04 3.29
C TYR A 119 -3.28 -6.56 4.21
N THR A 120 -3.60 -6.24 5.47
CA THR A 120 -2.62 -5.81 6.47
C THR A 120 -1.44 -6.78 6.48
N PRO A 121 -0.20 -6.28 6.28
CA PRO A 121 0.96 -7.14 6.22
C PRO A 121 1.14 -7.86 7.55
N THR A 122 1.40 -9.16 7.48
CA THR A 122 1.69 -10.00 8.66
C THR A 122 3.16 -9.96 9.06
N GLU A 123 3.99 -9.37 8.21
CA GLU A 123 5.44 -9.28 8.36
C GLU A 123 5.88 -8.03 9.12
N ASN A 124 7.10 -8.08 9.64
CA ASN A 124 7.75 -6.94 10.26
C ASN A 124 8.17 -5.93 9.19
N MET A 125 7.74 -4.68 9.30
CA MET A 125 8.12 -3.60 8.40
C MET A 125 9.22 -2.77 9.04
N THR A 126 10.35 -2.63 8.36
CA THR A 126 11.44 -1.75 8.83
C THR A 126 11.18 -0.31 8.42
N ARG A 127 11.51 0.64 9.29
CA ARG A 127 11.47 2.06 8.93
C ARG A 127 12.47 2.36 7.81
N VAL A 128 11.96 2.93 6.72
CA VAL A 128 12.76 3.33 5.55
C VAL A 128 12.99 4.84 5.52
N ASP A 129 12.06 5.63 6.05
CA ASP A 129 12.16 7.09 6.17
C ASP A 129 11.64 7.58 7.54
N GLU A 130 12.14 8.72 8.01
CA GLU A 130 11.65 9.41 9.21
C GLU A 130 10.52 10.39 8.88
N GLN A 131 10.51 10.96 7.68
CA GLN A 131 9.47 11.86 7.23
C GLN A 131 8.50 11.12 6.31
N PRO A 132 7.20 11.12 6.64
CA PRO A 132 6.20 10.58 5.73
C PRO A 132 6.16 11.41 4.44
N GLU A 133 6.65 10.84 3.34
CA GLU A 133 6.44 11.42 2.01
C GLU A 133 4.99 11.19 1.60
N LEU A 134 4.09 12.09 2.02
CA LEU A 134 2.76 12.16 1.44
C LEU A 134 2.92 12.49 -0.05
N LEU A 135 2.12 11.81 -0.88
CA LEU A 135 2.12 12.05 -2.32
C LEU A 135 1.44 13.40 -2.61
N THR A 136 2.13 14.48 -2.30
CA THR A 136 1.77 15.81 -2.76
C THR A 136 1.90 15.81 -4.27
N GLY A 137 0.82 16.15 -4.98
CA GLY A 137 0.75 16.14 -6.45
C GLY A 137 1.63 17.21 -7.13
N VAL A 138 2.88 17.34 -6.73
CA VAL A 138 3.87 18.21 -7.36
C VAL A 138 5.06 17.35 -7.73
N VAL A 139 5.10 16.93 -8.99
CA VAL A 139 6.37 16.61 -9.64
C VAL A 139 7.16 17.91 -9.67
N SER A 140 8.00 18.14 -8.66
CA SER A 140 9.09 19.08 -8.84
C SER A 140 9.99 18.45 -9.91
N ASN A 141 10.00 19.08 -11.08
CA ASN A 141 10.98 18.81 -12.12
C ASN A 141 12.36 18.81 -11.47
N ILE A 142 13.00 17.64 -11.41
CA ILE A 142 14.43 17.56 -11.17
C ILE A 142 15.06 17.54 -12.55
N SER A 143 15.80 18.62 -12.79
CA SER A 143 16.66 18.95 -13.93
C SER A 143 17.61 17.83 -14.34
#